data_AF-A0A562MGY8-F1
#
_entry.id   AF-A0A562MGY8-F1
#
_cell.length_a   1.000
_cell.length_b   1.000
_cell.length_c   1.000
_cell.angle_alpha   90.00
_cell.angle_beta   90.00
_cell.angle_gamma   90.00
#
_symmetry.space_group_name_H-M   'P 1'
#
loop_
_entity.id
_entity.type
_entity.pdbx_description
1 polymer ?
#
loop_
_entity_poly.entity_id
_entity_poly.type
_entity_poly.pdbx_seq_one_letter_code
_entity_poly.pdbx_strand_id
1 'polypeptide(L)'
;MKIRVKKDLKVDLSTLIRIERKGLLPRLIVHERFEKQVKWTLRILTIIGVASSLVSINEWYISFSLAILLLLIEQFFEKTVFEYTSFVIMPLPEFEIDHTQWLTNAFLIPHNGHNDQFCHIGPAFKDRDYAINFFTYLTNWNWESFIDDENVIVVSIILEPDSRYTMYIYSNPSKRQLDKIFKEDANRNNLSKYGKQQQQLFTQMIFWKTLVYHEDYFIHQFITKQPTDQKFYFMPAVLPKVPEGEIEYLFEYAIEKFQYRLKHRGNITNNDIEYYFKPQ
;
A
#
# COMPACT_ATOMS: atom_id res chain seq x y z
N MET A 1 4.57 -16.07 -16.86
CA MET A 1 5.79 -16.86 -17.18
C MET A 1 6.94 -16.18 -16.46
N LYS A 2 7.58 -16.82 -15.48
CA LYS A 2 8.57 -16.14 -14.62
C LYS A 2 9.96 -16.19 -15.25
N ILE A 3 10.52 -15.04 -15.61
CA ILE A 3 11.92 -14.93 -16.04
C ILE A 3 12.79 -14.74 -14.80
N ARG A 4 13.85 -15.54 -14.70
CA ARG A 4 14.86 -15.38 -13.65
C ARG A 4 15.85 -14.30 -14.09
N VAL A 5 15.89 -13.19 -13.36
CA VAL A 5 16.76 -12.04 -13.66
C VAL A 5 18.07 -12.12 -12.85
N LYS A 6 18.01 -12.67 -11.64
CA LYS A 6 19.16 -13.02 -10.79
C LYS A 6 18.83 -14.23 -9.90
N LYS A 7 19.82 -14.78 -9.18
CA LYS A 7 19.72 -16.03 -8.40
C LYS A 7 18.44 -16.10 -7.56
N ASP A 8 18.03 -14.98 -6.96
CA ASP A 8 16.84 -14.86 -6.09
C ASP A 8 15.77 -13.90 -6.61
N LEU A 9 15.99 -13.21 -7.74
CA LEU A 9 15.03 -12.28 -8.33
C LEU A 9 14.31 -12.94 -9.51
N LYS A 10 13.04 -13.30 -9.32
CA LYS A 10 12.13 -13.80 -10.37
C LYS A 10 11.15 -12.68 -10.71
N VAL A 11 11.15 -12.24 -11.97
CA VAL A 11 10.19 -11.26 -12.48
C VAL A 11 9.17 -12.02 -13.32
N ASP A 12 7.88 -11.84 -13.05
CA ASP A 12 6.84 -12.44 -13.89
C ASP A 12 6.70 -11.63 -15.18
N LEU A 13 6.77 -12.29 -16.35
CA LEU A 13 6.56 -11.61 -17.64
C LEU A 13 5.20 -10.93 -17.71
N SER A 14 4.21 -11.41 -16.96
CA SER A 14 2.89 -10.77 -16.85
C SER A 14 2.95 -9.36 -16.27
N THR A 15 4.02 -8.98 -15.57
CA THR A 15 4.23 -7.59 -15.11
C THR A 15 4.91 -6.72 -16.16
N LEU A 16 5.46 -7.29 -17.24
CA LEU A 16 6.19 -6.58 -18.28
C LEU A 16 5.41 -6.47 -19.59
N ILE A 17 4.63 -7.51 -19.92
CA ILE A 17 3.75 -7.56 -21.09
C ILE A 17 2.46 -8.23 -20.65
N ARG A 18 1.35 -7.52 -20.74
CA ARG A 18 0.01 -8.06 -20.46
C ARG A 18 -1.00 -7.64 -21.52
N ILE A 19 -1.98 -8.50 -21.75
CA ILE A 19 -3.11 -8.21 -22.63
C ILE A 19 -4.31 -7.96 -21.75
N GLU A 20 -4.86 -6.75 -21.79
CA GLU A 20 -6.08 -6.39 -21.08
C GLU A 20 -7.22 -6.18 -22.06
N ARG A 21 -8.38 -6.80 -21.77
CA ARG A 21 -9.59 -6.61 -22.57
C ARG A 21 -10.37 -5.42 -22.02
N LYS A 22 -10.23 -4.25 -22.65
CA LYS A 22 -11.00 -3.04 -22.33
C LYS A 22 -11.92 -2.70 -23.50
N GLY A 23 -13.13 -3.26 -23.49
CA GLY A 23 -14.12 -3.14 -24.57
C GLY A 23 -14.03 -4.24 -25.63
N LEU A 24 -14.37 -3.91 -26.89
CA LEU A 24 -14.47 -4.84 -28.01
C LEU A 24 -13.13 -5.43 -28.46
N LEU A 25 -12.02 -4.71 -28.28
CA LEU A 25 -10.68 -5.12 -28.73
C LEU A 25 -9.69 -5.20 -27.56
N PRO A 26 -8.82 -6.23 -27.53
CA PRO A 26 -7.76 -6.33 -26.53
C PRO A 26 -6.72 -5.21 -26.72
N ARG A 27 -6.18 -4.70 -25.62
CA ARG A 27 -5.06 -3.76 -25.62
C ARG A 27 -3.81 -4.46 -25.11
N LEU A 28 -2.70 -4.22 -25.78
CA LEU A 28 -1.39 -4.66 -25.33
C LEU A 28 -0.83 -3.61 -24.36
N ILE A 29 -0.49 -4.02 -23.15
CA ILE A 29 0.17 -3.19 -22.16
C ILE A 29 1.61 -3.67 -22.05
N VAL A 30 2.54 -2.76 -22.30
CA VAL A 30 3.97 -3.09 -22.41
C VAL A 30 4.78 -2.13 -21.56
N HIS A 31 5.70 -2.64 -20.75
CA HIS A 31 6.61 -1.80 -20.01
C HIS A 31 7.46 -0.90 -20.94
N GLU A 32 7.67 0.36 -20.58
CA GLU A 32 8.31 1.42 -21.40
C GLU A 32 9.68 1.01 -21.94
N ARG A 33 10.43 0.19 -21.19
CA ARG A 33 11.69 -0.42 -21.65
C ARG A 33 11.59 -1.06 -23.04
N PHE A 34 10.42 -1.58 -23.43
CA PHE A 34 10.20 -2.19 -24.73
C PHE A 34 9.61 -1.27 -25.80
N GLU A 35 9.37 0.00 -25.48
CA GLU A 35 8.81 1.00 -26.40
C GLU A 35 9.61 1.09 -27.70
N LYS A 36 10.95 1.11 -27.60
CA LYS A 36 11.82 1.17 -28.77
C LYS A 36 11.66 -0.07 -29.66
N GLN A 37 11.57 -1.27 -29.09
CA GLN A 37 11.41 -2.51 -29.86
C GLN A 37 10.04 -2.56 -30.54
N VAL A 38 8.97 -2.17 -29.85
CA VAL A 38 7.62 -2.11 -30.44
C VAL A 38 7.55 -1.11 -31.59
N LYS A 39 8.11 0.10 -31.40
CA LYS A 39 8.17 1.13 -32.46
C LYS A 39 8.97 0.67 -33.68
N TRP A 40 10.09 -0.03 -33.48
CA TRP A 40 10.85 -0.59 -34.61
C TRP A 40 10.10 -1.72 -35.31
N THR A 41 9.38 -2.56 -34.57
CA THR A 41 8.55 -3.63 -35.15
C THR A 41 7.47 -3.06 -36.05
N LEU A 42 6.78 -2.00 -35.61
CA LEU A 42 5.82 -1.25 -36.43
C LEU A 42 6.46 -0.70 -37.71
N ARG A 43 7.63 -0.05 -37.61
CA ARG A 43 8.34 0.47 -38.80
C ARG A 43 8.71 -0.64 -39.79
N ILE A 44 9.17 -1.80 -39.30
CA ILE A 44 9.50 -2.96 -40.13
C ILE A 44 8.24 -3.49 -40.81
N LEU A 45 7.12 -3.60 -40.10
CA LEU A 45 5.82 -3.97 -40.66
C LEU A 45 5.37 -3.03 -41.78
N THR A 46 5.50 -1.71 -41.59
CA THR A 46 5.21 -0.72 -42.64
C THR A 46 6.10 -0.94 -43.88
N ILE A 47 7.41 -1.16 -43.68
CA ILE A 47 8.35 -1.43 -44.79
C ILE A 47 7.96 -2.72 -45.53
N ILE A 48 7.61 -3.79 -44.81
CA ILE A 48 7.14 -5.05 -45.41
C ILE A 48 5.85 -4.81 -46.20
N GLY A 49 4.92 -4.02 -45.67
CA GLY A 49 3.70 -3.62 -46.38
C GLY A 49 4.00 -2.90 -47.70
N VAL A 50 4.86 -1.90 -47.67
CA VAL A 50 5.30 -1.16 -48.87
C VAL A 50 6.01 -2.09 -49.87
N ALA A 51 6.94 -2.93 -49.41
CA ALA A 51 7.64 -3.88 -50.27
C ALA A 51 6.67 -4.89 -50.89
N SER A 52 5.70 -5.38 -50.12
CA SER A 52 4.68 -6.31 -50.60
C SER A 52 3.78 -5.68 -51.68
N SER A 53 3.51 -4.38 -51.61
CA SER A 53 2.76 -3.68 -52.67
C SER A 53 3.52 -3.54 -53.99
N LEU A 54 4.86 -3.58 -53.95
CA LEU A 54 5.70 -3.53 -55.15
C LEU A 54 5.83 -4.90 -55.82
N VAL A 55 5.70 -5.98 -55.04
CA VAL A 55 5.68 -7.34 -55.55
C VAL A 55 4.28 -7.64 -56.05
N SER A 56 4.10 -7.58 -57.38
CA SER A 56 2.82 -7.87 -58.02
C SER A 56 2.46 -9.36 -57.85
N ILE A 57 1.78 -9.69 -56.74
CA ILE A 57 1.25 -11.03 -56.50
C ILE A 57 0.07 -11.23 -57.46
N ASN A 58 0.17 -12.23 -58.34
CA ASN A 58 -0.79 -12.51 -59.43
C ASN A 58 -2.20 -12.84 -58.92
N GLU A 59 -2.31 -13.33 -57.69
CA GLU A 59 -3.55 -13.80 -57.08
C GLU A 59 -4.12 -12.72 -56.15
N TRP A 60 -5.18 -12.03 -56.60
CA TRP A 60 -5.77 -10.88 -55.90
C TRP A 60 -6.20 -11.19 -54.46
N TYR A 61 -6.65 -12.42 -54.20
CA TYR A 61 -7.12 -12.85 -52.87
C TYR A 61 -5.96 -12.99 -51.86
N ILE A 62 -4.74 -13.30 -52.33
CA ILE A 62 -3.56 -13.37 -51.47
C ILE A 62 -3.12 -11.95 -51.08
N SER A 63 -3.04 -11.04 -52.04
CA SER A 63 -2.70 -9.63 -51.80
C SER A 63 -3.69 -8.98 -50.83
N PHE A 64 -4.99 -9.21 -51.03
CA PHE A 64 -6.03 -8.69 -50.17
C PHE A 64 -5.97 -9.26 -48.75
N SER A 65 -5.75 -10.58 -48.61
CA SER A 65 -5.62 -11.24 -47.30
C SER A 65 -4.39 -10.74 -46.55
N LEU A 66 -3.25 -10.56 -47.24
CA LEU A 66 -2.03 -10.00 -46.66
C LEU A 66 -2.24 -8.57 -46.16
N ALA A 67 -2.90 -7.73 -46.96
CA ALA A 67 -3.19 -6.34 -46.58
C ALA A 67 -4.09 -6.26 -45.34
N ILE A 68 -5.14 -7.09 -45.26
CA ILE A 68 -5.99 -7.19 -44.08
C ILE A 68 -5.18 -7.64 -42.87
N LEU A 69 -4.34 -8.67 -43.01
CA LEU A 69 -3.52 -9.18 -41.91
C LEU A 69 -2.56 -8.11 -41.38
N LEU A 70 -1.86 -7.41 -42.27
CA LEU A 70 -0.94 -6.32 -41.91
C LEU A 70 -1.69 -5.20 -41.19
N LEU A 71 -2.85 -4.79 -41.71
CA LEU A 71 -3.69 -3.76 -41.09
C LEU A 71 -4.18 -4.17 -39.69
N LEU A 72 -4.57 -5.44 -39.50
CA LEU A 72 -4.97 -5.95 -38.18
C LEU A 72 -3.81 -5.94 -37.18
N ILE A 73 -2.62 -6.34 -37.63
CA ILE A 73 -1.42 -6.32 -36.79
C ILE A 73 -1.05 -4.88 -36.43
N GLU A 74 -1.10 -3.96 -37.38
CA GLU A 74 -0.79 -2.55 -37.17
C GLU A 74 -1.78 -1.90 -36.19
N GLN A 75 -3.10 -2.09 -36.40
CA GLN A 75 -4.12 -1.60 -35.47
C GLN A 75 -3.98 -2.18 -34.06
N PHE A 76 -3.52 -3.43 -33.93
CA PHE A 76 -3.26 -4.05 -32.64
C PHE A 76 -2.10 -3.36 -31.91
N PHE A 77 -0.98 -3.13 -32.60
CA PHE A 77 0.19 -2.48 -32.04
C PHE A 77 0.02 -0.97 -31.82
N GLU A 78 -0.77 -0.28 -32.65
CA GLU A 78 -1.08 1.14 -32.47
C GLU A 78 -1.86 1.40 -31.16
N LYS A 79 -2.67 0.41 -30.72
CA LYS A 79 -3.37 0.45 -29.44
C LYS A 79 -2.52 0.01 -28.24
N THR A 80 -1.21 -0.14 -28.43
CA THR A 80 -0.29 -0.48 -27.33
C THR A 80 -0.19 0.69 -26.35
N VAL A 81 -0.43 0.41 -25.07
CA VAL A 81 -0.22 1.36 -23.98
C VAL A 81 1.11 1.03 -23.32
N PHE A 82 1.98 2.02 -23.19
CA PHE A 82 3.28 1.82 -22.55
C PHE A 82 3.20 2.12 -21.04
N GLU A 83 3.65 1.21 -20.19
CA GLU A 83 3.66 1.42 -18.75
C GLU A 83 5.02 1.86 -18.23
N TYR A 84 5.06 2.93 -17.44
CA TYR A 84 6.24 3.34 -16.69
C TYR A 84 6.00 3.10 -15.20
N THR A 85 7.05 2.69 -14.49
CA THR A 85 6.93 2.42 -13.06
C THR A 85 7.30 3.64 -12.23
N SER A 86 6.37 4.12 -11.40
CA SER A 86 6.65 5.09 -10.35
C SER A 86 6.72 4.37 -9.01
N PHE A 87 7.79 4.64 -8.27
CA PHE A 87 8.02 4.05 -6.96
C PHE A 87 7.96 5.14 -5.89
N VAL A 88 7.05 4.97 -4.94
CA VAL A 88 6.95 5.82 -3.75
C VAL A 88 7.36 4.99 -2.54
N ILE A 89 8.36 5.48 -1.83
CA ILE A 89 8.80 4.93 -0.54
C ILE A 89 8.29 5.87 0.52
N MET A 90 7.58 5.35 1.52
CA MET A 90 7.33 6.14 2.71
C MET A 90 8.62 6.59 3.38
N PRO A 91 8.60 7.70 4.13
CA PRO A 91 9.74 8.11 4.95
C PRO A 91 10.27 6.91 5.72
N LEU A 92 11.59 6.72 5.71
CA LEU A 92 12.26 5.73 6.55
C LEU A 92 12.45 6.35 7.94
N PRO A 93 12.43 5.54 9.01
CA PRO A 93 12.73 6.02 10.35
C PRO A 93 14.17 6.51 10.42
N GLU A 94 14.39 7.62 11.13
CA GLU A 94 15.74 8.14 11.42
C GLU A 94 16.41 7.47 12.63
N PHE A 95 15.74 6.48 13.22
CA PHE A 95 16.19 5.69 14.37
C PHE A 95 16.23 4.21 14.02
N GLU A 96 17.02 3.44 14.78
CA GLU A 96 17.10 1.99 14.63
C GLU A 96 15.82 1.33 15.14
N ILE A 97 15.19 0.49 14.31
CA ILE A 97 14.00 -0.26 14.71
C ILE A 97 14.41 -1.43 15.62
N ASP A 98 14.04 -1.34 16.89
CA ASP A 98 14.24 -2.38 17.89
C ASP A 98 12.89 -2.99 18.29
N HIS A 99 12.68 -4.24 17.86
CA HIS A 99 11.45 -5.00 18.11
C HIS A 99 11.21 -5.32 19.59
N THR A 100 12.20 -5.14 20.46
CA THR A 100 12.09 -5.37 21.90
C THR A 100 11.56 -4.16 22.67
N GLN A 101 11.46 -2.99 22.03
CA GLN A 101 11.04 -1.76 22.68
C GLN A 101 9.54 -1.72 22.96
N TRP A 102 8.69 -2.18 22.02
CA TRP A 102 7.25 -2.27 22.22
C TRP A 102 6.92 -3.48 23.08
N LEU A 103 6.58 -3.25 24.35
CA LEU A 103 6.37 -4.30 25.35
C LEU A 103 4.89 -4.72 25.42
N THR A 104 3.99 -3.75 25.56
CA THR A 104 2.54 -3.96 25.66
C THR A 104 1.79 -2.75 25.12
N ASN A 105 0.48 -2.66 25.32
CA ASN A 105 -0.29 -1.44 25.09
C ASN A 105 -0.70 -0.81 26.43
N ALA A 106 -0.65 0.51 26.50
CA ALA A 106 -1.18 1.30 27.60
C ALA A 106 -2.58 1.81 27.26
N PHE A 107 -3.40 1.98 28.29
CA PHE A 107 -4.81 2.34 28.16
C PHE A 107 -5.18 3.38 29.21
N LEU A 108 -5.94 4.41 28.80
CA LEU A 108 -6.69 5.28 29.71
C LEU A 108 -8.14 5.26 29.27
N ILE A 109 -8.99 4.66 30.11
CA ILE A 109 -10.41 4.46 29.81
C ILE A 109 -11.22 5.26 30.84
N PRO A 110 -11.95 6.30 30.41
CA PRO A 110 -12.74 7.10 31.34
C PRO A 110 -13.83 6.27 32.01
N HIS A 111 -14.06 6.53 33.31
CA HIS A 111 -15.05 5.83 34.12
C HIS A 111 -16.47 6.40 33.90
N ASN A 112 -16.59 7.72 33.70
CA ASN A 112 -17.86 8.41 33.54
C ASN A 112 -17.90 9.04 32.16
N GLY A 113 -18.97 8.77 31.39
CA GLY A 113 -19.18 9.24 30.02
C GLY A 113 -19.44 10.75 29.92
N HIS A 114 -18.61 11.57 30.55
CA HIS A 114 -18.54 12.99 30.22
C HIS A 114 -18.07 13.11 28.77
N ASN A 115 -18.80 13.90 27.98
CA ASN A 115 -18.61 14.06 26.53
C ASN A 115 -17.20 14.51 26.11
N ASP A 116 -16.36 14.95 27.05
CA ASP A 116 -15.02 15.48 26.78
C ASP A 116 -13.88 14.52 27.18
N GLN A 117 -14.20 13.33 27.69
CA GLN A 117 -13.20 12.31 28.05
C GLN A 117 -13.16 11.21 27.00
N PHE A 118 -12.07 11.15 26.24
CA PHE A 118 -11.87 10.15 25.18
C PHE A 118 -11.00 9.00 25.67
N CYS A 119 -11.22 7.79 25.15
CA CYS A 119 -10.31 6.67 25.43
C CYS A 119 -8.93 6.97 24.84
N HIS A 120 -7.89 6.56 25.55
CA HIS A 120 -6.52 6.56 25.02
C HIS A 120 -6.01 5.12 24.95
N ILE A 121 -5.32 4.81 23.86
CA ILE A 121 -4.70 3.51 23.63
C ILE A 121 -3.39 3.72 22.87
N GLY A 122 -2.39 2.90 23.13
CA GLY A 122 -1.26 2.81 22.23
C GLY A 122 -0.09 2.02 22.80
N PRO A 123 1.01 1.90 22.04
CA PRO A 123 2.18 1.15 22.45
C PRO A 123 2.79 1.71 23.75
N ALA A 124 3.10 0.80 24.67
CA ALA A 124 3.90 1.05 25.84
C ALA A 124 5.32 0.54 25.60
N PHE A 125 6.29 1.44 25.70
CA PHE A 125 7.69 1.21 25.37
C PHE A 125 8.56 1.05 26.62
N LYS A 126 9.72 0.41 26.43
CA LYS A 126 10.77 0.32 27.45
C LYS A 126 11.52 1.64 27.63
N ASP A 127 11.80 2.32 26.53
CA ASP A 127 12.60 3.54 26.50
C ASP A 127 11.77 4.74 26.02
N ARG A 128 11.99 5.89 26.68
CA ARG A 128 11.26 7.13 26.42
C ARG A 128 11.64 7.76 25.09
N ASP A 129 12.94 7.81 24.77
CA ASP A 129 13.42 8.43 23.55
C ASP A 129 12.99 7.60 22.33
N TYR A 130 12.97 6.27 22.46
CA TYR A 130 12.41 5.40 21.43
C TYR A 130 10.91 5.66 21.21
N ALA A 131 10.13 5.79 22.28
CA ALA A 131 8.70 6.08 22.18
C ALA A 131 8.42 7.39 21.42
N ILE A 132 9.20 8.43 21.73
CA ILE A 132 9.15 9.74 21.08
C ILE A 132 9.51 9.60 19.60
N ASN A 133 10.66 9.01 19.29
CA ASN A 133 11.11 8.84 17.91
C ASN A 133 10.12 8.04 17.06
N PHE A 134 9.52 7.00 17.66
CA PHE A 134 8.50 6.18 16.99
C PHE A 134 7.24 7.00 16.68
N PHE A 135 6.72 7.79 17.62
CA PHE A 135 5.53 8.60 17.38
C PHE A 135 5.79 9.81 16.49
N THR A 136 6.96 10.45 16.59
CA THR A 136 7.40 11.47 15.62
C THR A 136 7.47 10.89 14.21
N TYR A 137 7.94 9.66 14.06
CA TYR A 137 7.93 8.96 12.78
C TYR A 137 6.52 8.69 12.26
N LEU A 138 5.57 8.31 13.13
CA LEU A 138 4.18 8.17 12.74
C LEU A 138 3.56 9.50 12.31
N THR A 139 3.84 10.60 13.02
CA THR A 139 3.34 11.94 12.63
C THR A 139 3.91 12.39 11.29
N ASN A 140 5.12 11.96 10.92
CA ASN A 140 5.67 12.25 9.59
C ASN A 140 4.89 11.56 8.46
N TRP A 141 4.21 10.44 8.73
CA TRP A 141 3.27 9.85 7.77
C TRP A 141 2.06 10.75 7.54
N ASN A 142 1.71 11.58 8.53
CA ASN A 142 0.55 12.46 8.55
C ASN A 142 0.93 13.96 8.42
N TRP A 143 1.99 14.30 7.65
CA TRP A 143 2.47 15.70 7.46
C TRP A 143 2.65 16.49 8.75
N GLU A 144 3.25 15.87 9.77
CA GLU A 144 3.52 16.50 11.06
C GLU A 144 2.23 16.92 11.82
N SER A 145 1.07 16.40 11.42
CA SER A 145 -0.20 16.63 12.11
C SER A 145 -0.45 15.57 13.17
N PHE A 146 -0.79 16.02 14.37
CA PHE A 146 -1.30 15.18 15.46
C PHE A 146 -2.79 14.84 15.32
N ILE A 147 -3.48 15.36 14.29
CA ILE A 147 -4.88 15.03 14.00
C ILE A 147 -4.92 14.17 12.74
N ASP A 148 -5.38 12.93 12.86
CA ASP A 148 -5.48 11.97 11.76
C ASP A 148 -6.96 11.59 11.47
N ASP A 149 -7.66 12.56 10.87
CA ASP A 149 -9.04 12.47 10.40
C ASP A 149 -9.19 11.65 9.10
N GLU A 150 -8.19 11.73 8.20
CA GLU A 150 -8.18 10.97 6.95
C GLU A 150 -7.83 9.47 7.15
N ASN A 151 -7.40 9.09 8.35
CA ASN A 151 -6.93 7.75 8.73
C ASN A 151 -5.75 7.29 7.86
N VAL A 152 -4.74 8.16 7.81
CA VAL A 152 -3.42 7.94 7.23
C VAL A 152 -2.67 6.87 8.02
N ILE A 153 -2.71 6.95 9.35
CA ILE A 153 -2.09 5.99 10.25
C ILE A 153 -3.17 4.99 10.64
N VAL A 154 -3.14 3.80 10.05
CA VAL A 154 -4.08 2.74 10.36
C VAL A 154 -3.69 2.07 11.66
N VAL A 155 -4.57 2.16 12.66
CA VAL A 155 -4.55 1.32 13.86
C VAL A 155 -5.57 0.20 13.64
N SER A 156 -5.10 -1.05 13.66
CA SER A 156 -5.94 -2.22 13.44
C SER A 156 -5.76 -3.25 14.55
N ILE A 157 -6.86 -3.69 15.14
CA ILE A 157 -6.91 -4.65 16.23
C ILE A 157 -7.57 -5.91 15.69
N ILE A 158 -6.81 -7.00 15.68
CA ILE A 158 -7.29 -8.31 15.23
C ILE A 158 -7.44 -9.23 16.44
N LEU A 159 -8.65 -9.73 16.67
CA LEU A 159 -8.91 -10.75 17.69
C LEU A 159 -8.50 -12.13 17.15
N GLU A 160 -7.49 -12.72 17.78
CA GLU A 160 -6.94 -14.03 17.42
C GLU A 160 -7.73 -15.16 18.11
N PRO A 161 -7.73 -16.39 17.55
CA PRO A 161 -8.54 -17.50 18.05
C PRO A 161 -8.09 -18.10 19.40
N ASP A 162 -6.95 -17.68 19.96
CA ASP A 162 -6.29 -18.30 21.12
C ASP A 162 -6.16 -17.34 22.32
N SER A 163 -7.20 -16.54 22.57
CA SER A 163 -7.19 -15.53 23.63
C SER A 163 -6.01 -14.57 23.49
N ARG A 164 -5.68 -14.20 22.26
CA ARG A 164 -4.72 -13.16 21.92
C ARG A 164 -5.39 -12.11 21.04
N TYR A 165 -4.76 -10.96 20.95
CA TYR A 165 -5.06 -9.97 19.94
C TYR A 165 -3.77 -9.43 19.36
N THR A 166 -3.82 -9.00 18.10
CA THR A 166 -2.69 -8.35 17.42
C THR A 166 -3.07 -6.92 17.09
N MET A 167 -2.29 -5.96 17.57
CA MET A 167 -2.37 -4.57 17.14
C MET A 167 -1.39 -4.35 16.00
N TYR A 168 -1.88 -3.82 14.88
CA TYR A 168 -1.11 -3.40 13.73
C TYR A 168 -1.13 -1.88 13.60
N ILE A 169 0.01 -1.32 13.18
CA ILE A 169 0.20 0.10 12.88
C ILE A 169 0.89 0.19 11.52
N TYR A 170 0.27 0.85 10.55
CA TYR A 170 0.82 1.03 9.21
C TYR A 170 0.16 2.20 8.49
N SER A 171 0.77 2.69 7.41
CA SER A 171 0.15 3.75 6.59
C SER A 171 -0.94 3.22 5.69
N ASN A 172 -1.98 4.00 5.46
CA ASN A 172 -3.13 3.59 4.68
C ASN A 172 -2.82 3.58 3.17
N PRO A 173 -2.72 2.40 2.52
CA PRO A 173 -2.33 2.31 1.11
C PRO A 173 -3.43 2.80 0.15
N SER A 174 -4.67 2.97 0.63
CA SER A 174 -5.85 3.20 -0.22
C SER A 174 -6.37 4.63 -0.17
N LYS A 175 -5.58 5.57 0.38
CA LYS A 175 -6.05 6.94 0.63
C LYS A 175 -5.54 7.96 -0.38
N ARG A 176 -6.30 9.05 -0.46
CA ARG A 176 -6.17 10.18 -1.38
C ARG A 176 -4.75 10.73 -1.50
N GLN A 177 -3.91 10.52 -0.49
CA GLN A 177 -2.57 11.07 -0.44
C GLN A 177 -1.60 10.34 -1.36
N LEU A 178 -1.63 9.00 -1.39
CA LEU A 178 -0.87 8.24 -2.38
C LEU A 178 -1.36 8.57 -3.78
N ASP A 179 -2.69 8.69 -3.96
CA ASP A 179 -3.25 9.14 -5.23
C ASP A 179 -2.77 10.54 -5.63
N LYS A 180 -2.65 11.47 -4.68
CA LYS A 180 -2.11 12.82 -4.92
C LYS A 180 -0.65 12.75 -5.37
N ILE A 181 0.20 12.02 -4.64
CA ILE A 181 1.62 11.88 -4.97
C ILE A 181 1.80 11.26 -6.37
N PHE A 182 1.07 10.19 -6.68
CA PHE A 182 1.16 9.58 -8.00
C PHE A 182 0.61 10.49 -9.10
N LYS A 183 -0.47 11.23 -8.86
CA LYS A 183 -1.02 12.22 -9.81
C LYS A 183 -0.05 13.37 -10.06
N GLU A 184 0.60 13.88 -9.03
CA GLU A 184 1.60 14.94 -9.15
C GLU A 184 2.81 14.47 -9.98
N ASP A 185 3.32 13.27 -9.72
CA ASP A 185 4.38 12.67 -10.54
C ASP A 185 3.94 12.48 -12.00
N ALA A 186 2.72 11.97 -12.22
CA ALA A 186 2.17 11.80 -13.55
C ALA A 186 2.01 13.13 -14.31
N ASN A 187 1.57 14.18 -13.62
CA ASN A 187 1.42 15.53 -14.18
C ASN A 187 2.77 16.15 -14.52
N ARG A 188 3.76 16.05 -13.62
CA ARG A 188 5.13 16.56 -13.83
C ARG A 188 5.76 15.94 -15.07
N ASN A 189 5.56 14.64 -15.26
CA ASN A 189 6.20 13.93 -16.36
C ASN A 189 5.43 14.07 -17.70
N ASN A 190 4.22 14.66 -17.73
CA ASN A 190 3.38 14.83 -18.94
C ASN A 190 3.15 13.52 -19.74
N LEU A 191 3.32 12.35 -19.11
CA LEU A 191 3.47 11.06 -19.83
C LEU A 191 2.15 10.56 -20.44
N SER A 192 1.00 11.03 -19.94
CA SER A 192 -0.31 10.75 -20.54
C SER A 192 -0.40 11.24 -21.99
N LYS A 193 0.31 12.32 -22.35
CA LYS A 193 0.36 12.87 -23.73
C LYS A 193 1.11 11.95 -24.70
N TYR A 194 1.88 10.98 -24.20
CA TYR A 194 2.67 10.04 -25.01
C TYR A 194 2.06 8.62 -25.05
N GLY A 195 0.80 8.46 -24.61
CA GLY A 195 0.16 7.14 -24.55
C GLY A 195 0.73 6.23 -23.46
N LYS A 196 1.36 6.83 -22.44
CA LYS A 196 1.95 6.10 -21.31
C LYS A 196 1.01 6.06 -20.12
N GLN A 197 0.95 4.91 -19.46
CA GLN A 197 0.20 4.67 -18.23
C GLN A 197 1.18 4.46 -17.06
N GLN A 198 0.82 4.98 -15.88
CA GLN A 198 1.64 4.83 -14.69
C GLN A 198 1.32 3.49 -14.01
N GLN A 199 2.34 2.67 -13.79
CA GLN A 199 2.32 1.57 -12.85
C GLN A 199 2.80 2.09 -11.49
N GLN A 200 1.88 2.11 -10.53
CA GLN A 200 2.11 2.66 -9.20
C GLN A 200 2.63 1.57 -8.27
N LEU A 201 3.81 1.78 -7.69
CA LEU A 201 4.40 0.92 -6.67
C LEU A 201 4.63 1.72 -5.41
N PHE A 202 4.26 1.13 -4.28
CA PHE A 202 4.35 1.75 -2.97
C PHE A 202 5.01 0.80 -1.97
N THR A 203 5.91 1.33 -1.15
CA THR A 203 6.57 0.59 -0.07
C THR A 203 6.35 1.28 1.26
N GLN A 204 6.02 0.49 2.28
CA GLN A 204 5.77 0.95 3.64
C GLN A 204 6.31 -0.02 4.68
N MET A 205 6.51 0.50 5.89
CA MET A 205 6.72 -0.29 7.08
C MET A 205 5.39 -0.61 7.76
N ILE A 206 5.31 -1.81 8.33
CA ILE A 206 4.15 -2.29 9.09
C ILE A 206 4.68 -2.79 10.42
N PHE A 207 4.14 -2.25 11.51
CA PHE A 207 4.48 -2.66 12.86
C PHE A 207 3.32 -3.46 13.44
N TRP A 208 3.63 -4.51 14.20
CA TRP A 208 2.60 -5.22 14.94
C TRP A 208 3.12 -5.85 16.22
N LYS A 209 2.21 -6.05 17.17
CA LYS A 209 2.47 -6.74 18.43
C LYS A 209 1.27 -7.61 18.79
N THR A 210 1.54 -8.88 19.08
CA THR A 210 0.54 -9.81 19.59
C THR A 210 0.63 -9.89 21.10
N LEU A 211 -0.51 -9.72 21.77
CA LEU A 211 -0.65 -9.64 23.22
C LEU A 211 -1.81 -10.53 23.68
N VAL A 212 -1.85 -10.84 24.97
CA VAL A 212 -2.93 -11.65 25.57
C VAL A 212 -4.23 -10.85 25.59
N TYR A 213 -5.33 -11.52 25.28
CA TYR A 213 -6.68 -11.02 25.34
C TYR A 213 -7.47 -11.77 26.41
N HIS A 214 -8.02 -11.04 27.38
CA HIS A 214 -8.90 -11.56 28.41
C HIS A 214 -10.02 -10.53 28.68
N GLU A 215 -11.18 -10.99 29.12
CA GLU A 215 -12.34 -10.11 29.39
C GLU A 215 -12.05 -9.10 30.50
N ASP A 216 -11.22 -9.47 31.48
CA ASP A 216 -10.80 -8.60 32.59
C ASP A 216 -9.74 -7.56 32.20
N TYR A 217 -9.18 -7.63 30.99
CA TYR A 217 -8.10 -6.74 30.57
C TYR A 217 -8.61 -5.44 29.95
N PHE A 218 -7.80 -4.39 30.03
CA PHE A 218 -8.14 -3.07 29.49
C PHE A 218 -8.44 -3.08 27.99
N ILE A 219 -7.87 -4.00 27.21
CA ILE A 219 -8.22 -4.14 25.79
C ILE A 219 -9.69 -4.51 25.58
N HIS A 220 -10.25 -5.40 26.40
CA HIS A 220 -11.66 -5.77 26.32
C HIS A 220 -12.53 -4.57 26.69
N GLN A 221 -12.19 -3.86 27.78
CA GLN A 221 -12.89 -2.63 28.15
C GLN A 221 -12.84 -1.56 27.06
N PHE A 222 -11.69 -1.38 26.41
CA PHE A 222 -11.52 -0.43 25.31
C PHE A 222 -12.43 -0.79 24.14
N ILE A 223 -12.38 -2.03 23.66
CA ILE A 223 -13.20 -2.49 22.52
C ILE A 223 -14.70 -2.34 22.82
N THR A 224 -15.11 -2.63 24.06
CA THR A 224 -16.52 -2.55 24.48
C THR A 224 -17.00 -1.10 24.63
N LYS A 225 -16.13 -0.18 25.06
CA LYS A 225 -16.50 1.23 25.33
C LYS A 225 -16.21 2.20 24.19
N GLN A 226 -15.29 1.88 23.28
CA GLN A 226 -14.85 2.76 22.19
C GLN A 226 -15.34 2.22 20.84
N PRO A 227 -16.42 2.78 20.27
CA PRO A 227 -16.82 2.49 18.90
C PRO A 227 -15.70 2.75 17.89
N THR A 228 -15.67 1.95 16.82
CA THR A 228 -14.60 1.95 15.81
C THR A 228 -14.52 3.22 14.97
N ASP A 229 -15.55 4.06 15.02
CA ASP A 229 -15.76 5.28 14.22
C ASP A 229 -15.91 6.54 15.10
N GLN A 230 -15.47 6.47 16.36
CA GLN A 230 -15.46 7.59 17.29
C GLN A 230 -14.06 8.07 17.62
N LYS A 231 -13.96 9.34 18.05
CA LYS A 231 -12.72 9.97 18.48
C LYS A 231 -12.08 9.22 19.65
N PHE A 232 -10.77 8.99 19.57
CA PHE A 232 -9.90 8.48 20.62
C PHE A 232 -8.49 9.05 20.45
N TYR A 233 -7.63 8.89 21.44
CA TYR A 233 -6.21 9.27 21.33
C TYR A 233 -5.32 8.04 21.21
N PHE A 234 -4.52 8.02 20.15
CA PHE A 234 -3.46 7.04 19.98
C PHE A 234 -2.17 7.62 20.56
N MET A 235 -1.67 7.07 21.68
CA MET A 235 -0.58 7.70 22.44
C MET A 235 0.58 6.74 22.74
N PRO A 236 1.82 7.24 22.81
CA PRO A 236 2.92 6.50 23.40
C PRO A 236 2.83 6.53 24.93
N ALA A 237 3.26 5.43 25.54
CA ALA A 237 3.54 5.37 26.96
C ALA A 237 4.90 4.73 27.22
N VAL A 238 5.46 4.97 28.40
CA VAL A 238 6.71 4.35 28.86
C VAL A 238 6.42 3.55 30.12
N LEU A 239 6.78 2.27 30.10
CA LEU A 239 6.65 1.42 31.28
C LEU A 239 7.70 1.81 32.32
N PRO A 240 7.36 1.79 33.62
CA PRO A 240 8.31 2.07 34.67
C PRO A 240 9.44 1.03 34.66
N LYS A 241 10.66 1.48 35.01
CA LYS A 241 11.82 0.58 35.16
C LYS A 241 11.72 -0.32 36.40
N VAL A 242 10.85 0.03 37.34
CA VAL A 242 10.61 -0.68 38.60
C VAL A 242 9.13 -1.07 38.72
N PRO A 243 8.80 -2.20 39.35
CA PRO A 243 7.42 -2.71 39.40
C PRO A 243 6.42 -1.75 40.06
N GLU A 244 6.82 -0.97 41.06
CA GLU A 244 5.94 0.00 41.74
C GLU A 244 5.88 1.37 41.05
N GLY A 245 6.56 1.55 39.92
CA GLY A 245 6.54 2.84 39.22
C GLY A 245 5.22 3.09 38.49
N GLU A 246 4.95 4.36 38.21
CA GLU A 246 3.80 4.75 37.40
C GLU A 246 4.16 4.69 35.91
N ILE A 247 3.16 4.39 35.08
CA ILE A 247 3.30 4.48 33.62
C ILE A 247 3.39 5.95 33.25
N GLU A 248 4.44 6.33 32.52
CA GLU A 248 4.56 7.67 31.97
C GLU A 248 3.77 7.75 30.66
N TYR A 249 2.74 8.58 30.63
CA TYR A 249 1.94 8.83 29.44
C TYR A 249 2.45 10.08 28.72
N LEU A 250 2.86 9.93 27.46
CA LEU A 250 3.45 10.99 26.66
C LEU A 250 2.35 11.70 25.85
N PHE A 251 1.48 12.44 26.53
CA PHE A 251 0.30 13.09 25.94
C PHE A 251 0.64 14.11 24.85
N GLU A 252 1.81 14.76 24.94
CA GLU A 252 2.28 15.72 23.96
C GLU A 252 2.58 15.10 22.58
N TYR A 253 2.68 13.76 22.50
CA TYR A 253 2.86 13.00 21.27
C TYR A 253 1.60 12.21 20.88
N ALA A 254 0.47 12.42 21.56
CA ALA A 254 -0.77 11.73 21.25
C ALA A 254 -1.32 12.17 19.89
N ILE A 255 -1.73 11.20 19.09
CA ILE A 255 -2.37 11.39 17.79
C ILE A 255 -3.87 11.23 17.98
N GLU A 256 -4.62 12.28 17.70
CA GLU A 256 -6.07 12.26 17.64
C GLU A 256 -6.54 11.40 16.46
N LYS A 257 -7.31 10.37 16.77
CA LYS A 257 -7.84 9.40 15.81
C LYS A 257 -9.36 9.40 15.84
N PHE A 258 -9.97 9.21 14.69
CA PHE A 258 -11.44 9.15 14.55
C PHE A 258 -11.96 7.77 14.17
N GLN A 259 -11.04 6.85 13.89
CA GLN A 259 -11.38 5.48 13.54
C GLN A 259 -10.23 4.51 13.78
N TYR A 260 -10.58 3.26 14.08
CA TYR A 260 -9.66 2.12 14.10
C TYR A 260 -10.36 0.89 13.50
N ARG A 261 -9.59 -0.10 13.07
CA ARG A 261 -10.14 -1.36 12.55
C ARG A 261 -10.24 -2.37 13.67
N LEU A 262 -11.36 -3.08 13.73
CA LEU A 262 -11.56 -4.23 14.61
C LEU A 262 -12.13 -5.40 13.81
N LYS A 263 -11.44 -6.53 13.82
CA LYS A 263 -11.91 -7.76 13.15
C LYS A 263 -11.50 -8.99 13.93
N HIS A 264 -12.29 -10.06 13.83
CA HIS A 264 -11.82 -11.41 14.17
C HIS A 264 -10.94 -11.95 13.05
N ARG A 265 -9.92 -12.76 13.41
CA ARG A 265 -9.00 -13.37 12.44
C ARG A 265 -9.71 -14.15 11.33
N GLY A 266 -10.82 -14.80 11.62
CA GLY A 266 -11.63 -15.52 10.62
C GLY A 266 -12.27 -14.64 9.55
N ASN A 267 -12.41 -13.33 9.80
CA ASN A 267 -13.02 -12.36 8.89
C ASN A 267 -11.98 -11.60 8.03
N ILE A 268 -10.70 -11.96 8.15
CA ILE A 268 -9.60 -11.33 7.41
C ILE A 268 -9.45 -11.99 6.04
N THR A 269 -9.48 -11.16 5.00
CA THR A 269 -9.44 -11.58 3.59
C THR A 269 -8.13 -11.17 2.92
N ASN A 270 -7.84 -11.67 1.73
CA ASN A 270 -6.66 -11.29 0.94
C ASN A 270 -6.61 -9.80 0.52
N ASN A 271 -7.69 -9.04 0.76
CA ASN A 271 -7.73 -7.59 0.58
C ASN A 271 -7.24 -6.82 1.82
N ASP A 272 -7.12 -7.49 2.96
CA ASP A 272 -6.62 -6.93 4.21
C ASP A 272 -5.10 -7.13 4.29
N ILE A 273 -4.36 -6.11 4.74
CA ILE A 273 -2.89 -6.21 4.90
C ILE A 273 -2.55 -7.29 5.92
N GLU A 274 -3.34 -7.36 6.99
CA GLU A 274 -3.21 -8.27 8.12
C GLU A 274 -3.33 -9.75 7.71
N TYR A 275 -3.84 -10.05 6.51
CA TYR A 275 -3.86 -11.39 5.93
C TYR A 275 -2.45 -11.91 5.64
N TYR A 276 -1.56 -11.03 5.17
CA TYR A 276 -0.20 -11.35 4.76
C TYR A 276 0.80 -11.31 5.92
N PHE A 277 0.51 -10.54 6.97
CA PHE A 277 1.38 -10.36 8.14
C PHE A 277 0.80 -11.06 9.38
N LYS A 278 0.77 -12.40 9.32
CA LYS A 278 0.31 -13.19 10.46
C LYS A 278 1.42 -13.27 11.52
N PRO A 279 1.13 -12.99 12.80
CA PRO A 279 2.06 -13.28 13.87
C PRO A 279 2.34 -14.79 13.92
N GLN A 280 3.60 -15.16 14.18
CA GLN A 280 4.01 -16.54 14.38
C GLN A 280 3.62 -17.03 15.78
#